data_AF-A0A645J735-F1
#
_entry.id   AF-A0A645J735-F1
#
_cell.length_a   1.000
_cell.length_b   1.000
_cell.length_c   1.000
_cell.angle_alpha   90.00
_cell.angle_beta   90.00
_cell.angle_gamma   90.00
#
_symmetry.space_group_name_H-M   'P 1'
#
loop_
_entity.id
_entity.type
_entity.pdbx_description
1 polymer ?
#
loop_
_entity_poly.entity_id
_entity_poly.type
_entity_poly.pdbx_seq_one_letter_code
_entity_poly.pdbx_strand_id
1 'polypeptide(L)'
;MEEDFKVIDSDTRLVVVDPAVAKRLQYGKVDWQELQKVSVQIAKYKLDELRTPIIMDHIYRWNIEYDPFLGYMAGIVKLKKYSGEAIII
;
A
#
# COMPACT_ATOMS: atom_id res chain seq x y z
N MET A 1 -21.09 18.61 20.98
CA MET A 1 -20.04 18.75 19.96
C MET A 1 -19.48 17.37 19.67
N GLU A 2 -20.20 16.57 18.88
CA GLU A 2 -19.69 15.29 18.33
C GLU A 2 -20.15 15.08 16.88
N GLU A 3 -20.98 15.98 16.31
CA GLU A 3 -21.64 15.80 15.01
C GLU A 3 -20.76 16.13 13.79
N ASP A 4 -19.58 16.71 13.98
CA ASP A 4 -18.65 17.06 12.88
C ASP A 4 -17.55 16.03 12.64
N PHE A 5 -17.47 14.96 13.42
CA PHE A 5 -16.56 13.85 13.15
C PHE A 5 -17.20 12.92 12.12
N LYS A 6 -17.04 13.23 10.84
CA LYS A 6 -17.15 12.19 9.80
C LYS A 6 -16.00 11.22 10.00
N VAL A 7 -16.28 10.10 10.67
CA VAL A 7 -15.41 8.92 10.63
C VAL A 7 -15.32 8.53 9.15
N ILE A 8 -14.22 8.91 8.51
CA ILE A 8 -13.88 8.38 7.20
C ILE A 8 -13.70 6.89 7.45
N ASP A 9 -14.60 6.07 6.92
CA ASP A 9 -14.34 4.64 6.77
C ASP A 9 -13.04 4.56 5.98
N SER A 10 -11.94 4.29 6.70
CA SER A 10 -10.61 4.21 6.14
C SER A 10 -10.54 2.86 5.48
N ASP A 11 -11.25 2.73 4.35
CA ASP A 11 -11.31 1.56 3.49
C ASP A 11 -9.89 1.31 2.96
N THR A 12 -9.08 0.72 3.81
CA THR A 12 -7.67 0.49 3.66
C THR A 12 -7.47 -1.00 3.53
N ARG A 13 -6.43 -1.37 2.79
CA ARG A 13 -6.05 -2.76 2.57
C ARG A 13 -4.60 -2.94 2.98
N LEU A 14 -4.30 -4.15 3.40
CA LEU A 14 -2.95 -4.56 3.75
C LEU A 14 -2.13 -4.70 2.46
N VAL A 15 -0.99 -4.02 2.42
CA VAL A 15 -0.09 -4.03 1.27
C VAL A 15 1.29 -4.46 1.73
N VAL A 16 1.77 -5.58 1.19
CA VAL A 16 3.08 -6.14 1.50
C VAL A 16 4.14 -5.47 0.65
N VAL A 17 5.13 -4.86 1.30
CA VAL A 17 6.19 -4.10 0.64
C VAL A 17 7.46 -4.92 0.42
N ASP A 18 7.65 -5.98 1.21
CA ASP A 18 8.76 -6.92 1.02
C ASP A 18 8.42 -7.94 -0.09
N PRO A 19 9.17 -7.97 -1.22
CA PRO A 19 8.89 -8.86 -2.33
C PRO A 19 9.14 -10.35 -2.02
N ALA A 20 10.02 -10.68 -1.08
CA ALA A 20 10.28 -12.06 -0.68
C ALA A 20 9.11 -12.60 0.16
N VAL A 21 8.59 -11.79 1.09
CA VAL A 21 7.38 -12.12 1.86
C VAL A 21 6.16 -12.21 0.93
N ALA A 22 5.99 -11.26 0.01
CA ALA A 22 4.91 -11.28 -0.98
C ALA A 22 4.94 -12.55 -1.85
N LYS A 23 6.13 -13.03 -2.22
CA LYS A 23 6.30 -14.29 -2.96
C LYS A 23 5.94 -15.50 -2.10
N ARG A 24 6.32 -15.53 -0.82
CA ARG A 24 6.01 -16.63 0.11
C ARG A 24 4.51 -16.70 0.44
N LEU A 25 3.83 -15.56 0.53
CA LEU A 25 2.37 -15.49 0.72
C LEU A 25 1.61 -16.17 -0.42
N GLN A 26 2.08 -16.07 -1.67
CA GLN A 26 1.44 -16.75 -2.81
C GLN A 26 1.35 -18.28 -2.62
N TYR A 27 2.22 -18.85 -1.78
CA TYR A 27 2.24 -20.27 -1.46
C TYR A 27 1.67 -20.59 -0.07
N GLY A 28 1.06 -19.62 0.62
CA GLY A 28 0.45 -19.78 1.94
C GLY A 28 1.44 -19.94 3.11
N LYS A 29 2.70 -19.47 2.97
CA LYS A 29 3.80 -19.74 3.92
C LYS A 29 4.36 -18.49 4.61
N VAL A 30 3.53 -17.76 5.36
CA VAL A 30 3.97 -16.57 6.11
C VAL A 30 3.32 -16.51 7.49
N ASP A 31 4.13 -16.18 8.50
CA ASP A 31 3.68 -15.89 9.85
C ASP A 31 3.04 -14.50 9.92
N TRP A 32 1.95 -14.37 10.67
CA TRP A 32 1.22 -13.12 10.82
C TRP A 32 2.08 -12.01 11.43
N GLN A 33 3.01 -12.35 12.34
CA GLN A 33 3.91 -11.36 12.94
C GLN A 33 4.93 -10.82 11.94
N GLU A 34 5.42 -11.69 11.05
CA GLU A 34 6.29 -11.28 9.94
C GLU A 34 5.52 -10.36 8.99
N LEU A 35 4.29 -10.74 8.65
CA LEU A 35 3.43 -9.96 7.75
C LEU A 35 3.20 -8.54 8.25
N GLN A 36 2.92 -8.35 9.54
CA GLN A 36 2.70 -7.03 10.13
C GLN A 36 3.92 -6.10 9.98
N LYS A 37 5.14 -6.64 10.06
CA LYS A 37 6.38 -5.83 10.00
C LYS A 37 6.70 -5.33 8.60
N VAL A 38 6.25 -6.05 7.58
CA VAL A 38 6.56 -5.75 6.17
C VAL A 38 5.34 -5.29 5.38
N SER A 39 4.31 -4.82 6.08
CA SER A 39 3.08 -4.35 5.45
C SER A 39 2.73 -2.94 5.87
N VAL A 40 2.04 -2.24 4.96
CA VAL A 40 1.46 -0.91 5.21
C VAL A 40 -0.04 -0.95 4.91
N GLN A 41 -0.79 0.00 5.46
CA GLN A 41 -2.20 0.21 5.13
C GLN A 41 -2.31 1.30 4.07
N ILE A 42 -2.93 0.99 2.94
CA ILE A 42 -3.15 1.95 1.85
C ILE A 42 -4.65 1.99 1.55
N ALA A 43 -5.18 3.19 1.31
CA ALA A 43 -6.57 3.38 0.92
C ALA A 43 -6.87 2.65 -0.39
N LYS A 44 -7.97 1.91 -0.42
CA LYS A 44 -8.37 1.05 -1.53
C LYS A 44 -8.46 1.81 -2.85
N TYR A 45 -9.03 3.03 -2.84
CA TYR A 45 -9.11 3.84 -4.07
C TYR A 45 -7.74 4.12 -4.70
N LYS A 46 -6.67 4.28 -3.90
CA LYS A 46 -5.30 4.44 -4.43
C LYS A 46 -4.79 3.14 -5.04
N LEU A 47 -5.10 2.00 -4.42
CA LEU A 47 -4.73 0.68 -4.95
C LEU A 47 -5.42 0.40 -6.27
N ASP A 48 -6.69 0.80 -6.39
CA ASP A 48 -7.48 0.68 -7.62
C ASP A 48 -6.91 1.60 -8.72
N GLU A 49 -6.59 2.86 -8.41
CA GLU A 49 -5.96 3.83 -9.32
C GLU A 49 -4.62 3.32 -9.86
N LEU A 50 -3.78 2.77 -8.97
CA LEU A 50 -2.46 2.23 -9.32
C LEU A 50 -2.51 0.82 -9.92
N ARG A 51 -3.70 0.20 -9.97
CA ARG A 51 -3.90 -1.20 -10.37
C ARG A 51 -2.96 -2.14 -9.61
N THR A 52 -2.83 -1.92 -8.31
CA THR A 52 -1.91 -2.67 -7.46
C THR A 52 -2.30 -4.15 -7.45
N PRO A 53 -1.35 -5.08 -7.69
CA PRO A 53 -1.66 -6.50 -7.80
C PRO A 53 -2.08 -7.10 -6.45
N ILE A 54 -3.11 -7.95 -6.50
CA ILE A 54 -3.59 -8.73 -5.36
C ILE A 54 -2.76 -10.01 -5.24
N ILE A 55 -2.38 -10.37 -4.00
CA ILE A 55 -1.72 -11.64 -3.68
C ILE A 55 -2.78 -12.70 -3.35
N MET A 56 -3.66 -12.35 -2.40
CA MET A 56 -4.76 -13.15 -1.89
C MET A 56 -5.79 -12.22 -1.27
N ASP A 57 -6.94 -12.75 -0.85
CA ASP A 57 -8.09 -11.99 -0.38
C ASP A 57 -7.72 -10.76 0.47
N HIS A 58 -8.03 -9.56 -0.04
CA HIS A 58 -7.74 -8.26 0.56
C HIS A 58 -6.26 -7.93 0.89
N ILE A 59 -5.30 -8.74 0.46
CA ILE A 59 -3.85 -8.53 0.63
C ILE A 59 -3.20 -8.23 -0.73
N TYR A 60 -2.54 -7.09 -0.82
CA TYR A 60 -1.94 -6.58 -2.03
C TYR A 60 -0.42 -6.67 -1.97
N ARG A 61 0.23 -6.71 -3.14
CA ARG A 61 1.68 -6.61 -3.29
C ARG A 61 2.03 -5.23 -3.79
N TRP A 62 2.89 -4.52 -3.05
CA TRP A 62 3.51 -3.31 -3.59
C TRP A 62 4.44 -3.68 -4.75
N ASN A 63 4.26 -3.02 -5.89
CA ASN A 63 4.95 -3.33 -7.14
C ASN A 63 5.65 -2.11 -7.76
N ILE A 64 5.68 -0.98 -7.05
CA ILE A 64 6.41 0.22 -7.44
C ILE A 64 7.42 0.59 -6.36
N GLU A 65 8.09 1.73 -6.48
CA GLU A 65 9.15 2.13 -5.57
C GLU A 65 8.65 2.29 -4.12
N TYR A 66 9.43 1.76 -3.20
CA TYR A 66 9.26 1.90 -1.76
C TYR A 66 10.57 2.40 -1.18
N ASP A 67 10.49 3.42 -0.34
CA ASP A 67 11.64 4.01 0.32
C ASP A 67 11.47 3.91 1.85
N PRO A 68 12.51 3.63 2.64
CA PRO A 68 12.38 3.55 4.10
C PRO A 68 11.93 4.85 4.79
N PHE A 69 12.17 6.00 4.17
CA PHE A 69 11.79 7.31 4.72
C PHE A 69 10.42 7.77 4.20
N LEU A 70 10.19 7.75 2.88
CA LEU A 70 8.93 8.17 2.25
C LEU A 70 7.86 7.06 2.23
N GLY A 71 8.24 5.81 2.50
CA GLY A 71 7.38 4.65 2.37
C GLY A 71 6.89 4.44 0.94
N TYR A 72 5.62 4.07 0.81
CA TYR A 72 4.97 3.85 -0.49
C TYR A 72 4.79 5.16 -1.30
N MET A 73 4.90 6.33 -0.66
CA MET A 73 4.80 7.61 -1.37
C MET A 73 5.97 7.85 -2.32
N ALA A 74 7.12 7.19 -2.14
CA ALA A 74 8.22 7.24 -3.09
C ALA A 74 7.77 6.85 -4.51
N GLY A 75 7.04 5.74 -4.63
CA GLY A 75 6.46 5.29 -5.89
C GLY A 75 5.45 6.28 -6.46
N ILE A 76 4.58 6.85 -5.62
CA ILE A 76 3.59 7.85 -6.03
C ILE A 76 4.26 9.11 -6.57
N VAL A 77 5.27 9.62 -5.86
CA VAL A 77 6.00 10.83 -6.24
C VAL A 77 6.70 10.62 -7.57
N LYS A 78 7.32 9.46 -7.76
CA LYS A 78 7.97 9.11 -9.01
C LYS A 78 6.99 9.02 -10.17
N LEU A 79 5.85 8.34 -9.99
CA LEU A 79 4.81 8.24 -11.03
C LEU A 79 4.27 9.62 -11.42
N LYS A 80 3.96 10.48 -10.43
CA LYS A 80 3.47 11.83 -10.69
C LYS A 80 4.50 12.71 -11.41
N LYS A 81 5.78 12.61 -11.05
CA LYS A 81 6.87 13.28 -11.79
C LYS A 81 6.91 12.88 -13.27
N TYR A 82 6.69 11.60 -13.58
CA TYR A 82 6.61 11.14 -14.97
C TYR A 82 5.36 11.63 -15.71
N SER A 83 4.23 11.84 -15.00
CA SER A 83 3.01 12.39 -15.58
C SER A 83 3.03 13.90 -15.79
N GLY A 84 4.06 14.61 -15.30
CA GLY A 84 4.15 16.08 -15.38
C GLY A 84 3.27 16.81 -14.37
N GLU A 85 2.69 16.09 -13.39
CA GLU A 85 1.91 16.69 -12.31
C GLU A 85 2.83 17.37 -11.29
N ALA A 86 2.45 18.58 -10.85
CA ALA A 86 3.12 19.25 -9.74
C ALA A 86 2.85 18.49 -8.43
N ILE A 87 3.89 18.25 -7.65
CA ILE A 87 3.82 17.56 -6.36
C ILE A 87 4.28 18.52 -5.29
N ILE A 88 3.41 18.80 -4.33
CA ILE A 88 3.75 19.48 -3.09
C ILE A 88 3.75 18.40 -2.01
N ILE A 89 4.91 18.15 -1.40
CA ILE A 89 5.14 17.20 -0.30
C ILE A 89 5.54 17.97 0.94
#